data_AF-A0A845RB80-F1
#
_entry.id   AF-A0A845RB80-F1
#
_cell.length_a   1.000
_cell.length_b   1.000
_cell.length_c   1.000
_cell.angle_alpha   90.00
_cell.angle_beta   90.00
_cell.angle_gamma   90.00
#
_symmetry.space_group_name_H-M   'P 1'
#
loop_
_entity.id
_entity.type
_entity.pdbx_description
1 polymer ?
#
loop_
_entity_poly.entity_id
_entity_poly.type
_entity_poly.pdbx_seq_one_letter_code
_entity_poly.pdbx_strand_id
1 'polypeptide(L)'
;MNATTNYQLSQWDASDRVLRTDFNADNAKIEAALSGLEARVALLDRAVPNLAYQLGAMELRRMIEHKKYPNQRAMIAECFLHPQYFTLSGGVTLTDGVLTLTSQGVVGHCEHSNSYLLDSKWSHAEMWLRFRNARVTPIINGLVMTASGAVDMTFSASFESVQEQKFILDCQGSGSARVAFDMECIDSRAAQIYEYSIFFF
;
A
#
# COMPACT_ATOMS: atom_id res chain seq x y z
N MET A 1 13.70 -35.37 -24.08
CA MET A 1 12.66 -35.30 -23.03
C MET A 1 11.79 -34.11 -23.39
N ASN A 2 10.51 -34.32 -23.67
CA ASN A 2 9.58 -33.22 -23.98
C ASN A 2 8.98 -32.69 -22.67
N ALA A 3 8.46 -31.47 -22.69
CA ALA A 3 7.83 -30.87 -21.52
C ALA A 3 6.69 -29.91 -21.90
N THR A 4 5.81 -29.60 -20.94
CA THR A 4 4.81 -28.54 -21.10
C THR A 4 5.46 -27.15 -21.05
N THR A 5 4.80 -26.14 -21.60
CA THR A 5 5.41 -24.83 -21.90
C THR A 5 5.74 -24.00 -20.65
N ASN A 6 4.80 -23.91 -19.70
CA ASN A 6 4.83 -22.97 -18.59
C ASN A 6 5.50 -23.57 -17.34
N TYR A 7 5.19 -24.84 -17.01
CA TYR A 7 5.73 -25.48 -15.80
C TYR A 7 6.70 -26.64 -16.06
N GLN A 8 7.08 -26.85 -17.33
CA GLN A 8 8.08 -27.84 -17.71
C GLN A 8 7.76 -29.26 -17.19
N LEU A 9 6.48 -29.62 -17.14
CA LEU A 9 6.04 -30.94 -16.71
C LEU A 9 6.43 -31.97 -17.76
N SER A 10 6.98 -33.09 -17.33
CA SER A 10 7.53 -34.11 -18.22
C SER A 10 6.49 -34.63 -19.21
N GLN A 11 6.88 -34.74 -20.47
CA GLN A 11 6.10 -35.37 -21.54
C GLN A 11 6.94 -36.51 -22.12
N TRP A 12 6.43 -37.74 -21.98
CA TRP A 12 7.10 -38.94 -22.46
C TRP A 12 6.86 -39.14 -23.96
N ASP A 13 7.87 -39.65 -24.63
CA ASP A 13 7.86 -39.88 -26.07
C ASP A 13 7.07 -41.16 -26.41
N ALA A 14 6.73 -41.33 -27.69
CA ALA A 14 5.97 -42.48 -28.15
C ALA A 14 6.72 -43.81 -27.96
N SER A 15 8.05 -43.77 -27.88
CA SER A 15 8.92 -44.92 -27.67
C SER A 15 9.10 -45.33 -26.21
N ASP A 16 8.61 -44.54 -25.25
CA ASP A 16 8.74 -44.84 -23.82
C ASP A 16 7.82 -45.99 -23.38
N ARG A 17 8.31 -46.86 -22.48
CA ARG A 17 7.68 -48.14 -22.08
C ARG A 17 6.49 -48.02 -21.12
N VAL A 18 6.11 -46.81 -20.74
CA VAL A 18 5.10 -46.57 -19.68
C VAL A 18 3.76 -46.13 -20.32
N LEU A 19 2.67 -46.12 -19.54
CA LEU A 19 1.35 -45.58 -19.92
C LEU A 19 1.42 -44.06 -20.21
N ARG A 20 2.03 -43.72 -21.36
CA ARG A 20 2.36 -42.35 -21.76
C ARG A 20 1.13 -41.48 -21.99
N THR A 21 0.04 -42.06 -22.49
CA THR A 21 -1.14 -41.28 -22.89
C THR A 21 -1.81 -40.68 -21.67
N ASP A 22 -2.06 -41.48 -20.64
CA ASP A 22 -2.70 -41.01 -19.41
C ASP A 22 -1.76 -40.05 -18.66
N PHE A 23 -0.46 -40.38 -18.55
CA PHE A 23 0.53 -39.52 -17.91
C PHE A 23 0.66 -38.14 -18.59
N ASN A 24 0.84 -38.13 -19.92
CA ASN A 24 0.97 -36.89 -20.68
C ASN A 24 -0.33 -36.08 -20.65
N ALA A 25 -1.49 -36.74 -20.71
CA ALA A 25 -2.80 -36.10 -20.61
C ALA A 25 -3.02 -35.49 -19.22
N ASP A 26 -2.62 -36.17 -18.15
CA ASP A 26 -2.72 -35.65 -16.80
C ASP A 26 -1.77 -34.48 -16.57
N ASN A 27 -0.54 -34.54 -17.09
CA ASN A 27 0.38 -33.40 -17.05
C ASN A 27 -0.15 -32.21 -17.87
N ALA A 28 -0.79 -32.45 -19.01
CA ALA A 28 -1.44 -31.38 -19.77
C ALA A 28 -2.63 -30.76 -18.99
N LYS A 29 -3.40 -31.56 -18.24
CA LYS A 29 -4.46 -31.04 -17.35
C LYS A 29 -3.88 -30.21 -16.21
N ILE A 30 -2.81 -30.67 -15.56
CA ILE A 30 -2.14 -29.96 -14.47
C ILE A 30 -1.59 -28.62 -14.97
N GLU A 31 -0.88 -28.63 -16.10
CA GLU A 31 -0.40 -27.43 -16.78
C GLU A 31 -1.53 -26.40 -16.99
N ALA A 32 -2.63 -26.84 -17.61
CA ALA A 32 -3.76 -25.97 -17.89
C ALA A 32 -4.40 -25.41 -16.61
N ALA A 33 -4.50 -26.23 -15.56
CA ALA A 33 -5.05 -25.82 -14.27
C ALA A 33 -4.15 -24.78 -13.57
N LEU A 34 -2.83 -25.00 -13.55
CA LEU A 34 -1.86 -24.08 -12.96
C LEU A 34 -1.83 -22.76 -13.72
N SER A 35 -1.80 -22.78 -15.05
CA SER A 35 -1.83 -21.55 -15.86
C SER A 35 -3.14 -20.78 -15.69
N GLY A 36 -4.26 -21.51 -15.57
CA GLY A 36 -5.55 -20.90 -15.23
C GLY A 36 -5.57 -20.26 -13.85
N LEU A 37 -4.89 -20.86 -12.86
CA LEU A 37 -4.74 -20.29 -11.52
C LEU A 37 -3.85 -19.05 -11.54
N GLU A 38 -2.70 -19.09 -12.21
CA GLU A 38 -1.77 -17.95 -12.33
C GLU A 38 -2.46 -16.74 -12.98
N ALA A 39 -3.23 -16.95 -14.05
CA ALA A 39 -4.02 -15.89 -14.67
C ALA A 39 -5.04 -15.26 -13.72
N ARG A 40 -5.68 -16.08 -12.87
CA ARG A 40 -6.64 -15.59 -11.86
C ARG A 40 -5.94 -14.83 -10.73
N VAL A 41 -4.79 -15.30 -10.26
CA VAL A 41 -3.98 -14.62 -9.24
C VAL A 41 -3.52 -13.26 -9.76
N ALA A 42 -2.97 -13.19 -10.98
CA ALA A 42 -2.56 -11.93 -11.59
C ALA A 42 -3.72 -10.92 -11.74
N LEU A 43 -4.95 -11.39 -12.00
CA LEU A 43 -6.13 -10.53 -12.01
C LEU A 43 -6.46 -9.98 -10.62
N LEU A 44 -6.36 -10.80 -9.57
CA LEU A 44 -6.60 -10.38 -8.18
C LEU A 44 -5.52 -9.42 -7.69
N ASP A 45 -4.24 -9.69 -7.99
CA ASP A 45 -3.10 -8.84 -7.65
C ASP A 45 -3.25 -7.43 -8.24
N ARG A 46 -3.90 -7.30 -9.39
CA ARG A 46 -4.24 -6.00 -9.98
C ARG A 46 -5.53 -5.41 -9.39
N ALA A 47 -6.56 -6.22 -9.20
CA ALA A 47 -7.89 -5.73 -8.81
C ALA A 47 -7.95 -5.25 -7.36
N VAL A 48 -7.30 -5.98 -6.44
CA VAL A 48 -7.38 -5.72 -5.00
C VAL A 48 -6.77 -4.36 -4.62
N PRO A 49 -5.52 -4.03 -5.00
CA PRO A 49 -4.95 -2.69 -4.81
C PRO A 49 -5.78 -1.57 -5.42
N ASN A 50 -6.33 -1.77 -6.62
CA ASN A 50 -7.16 -0.75 -7.29
C ASN A 50 -8.45 -0.49 -6.51
N LEU A 51 -9.10 -1.52 -6.00
CA LEU A 51 -10.29 -1.37 -5.15
C LEU A 51 -9.94 -0.74 -3.80
N ALA A 52 -8.81 -1.13 -3.20
CA ALA A 52 -8.30 -0.53 -1.97
C ALA A 52 -8.07 0.98 -2.15
N TYR A 53 -7.41 1.39 -3.24
CA TYR A 53 -7.22 2.80 -3.57
C TYR A 53 -8.54 3.58 -3.65
N GLN A 54 -9.54 3.05 -4.38
CA GLN A 54 -10.85 3.71 -4.52
C GLN A 54 -11.60 3.80 -3.18
N LEU A 55 -11.57 2.73 -2.38
CA LEU A 55 -12.16 2.72 -1.04
C LEU A 55 -11.46 3.72 -0.11
N GLY A 56 -10.13 3.79 -0.13
CA GLY A 56 -9.36 4.77 0.63
C GLY A 56 -9.75 6.21 0.26
N ALA A 57 -9.83 6.51 -1.04
CA ALA A 57 -10.26 7.83 -1.51
C ALA A 57 -11.70 8.18 -1.07
N MET A 58 -12.62 7.21 -1.08
CA MET A 58 -13.99 7.41 -0.59
C MET A 58 -14.04 7.66 0.92
N GLU A 59 -13.30 6.87 1.72
CA GLU A 59 -13.29 7.03 3.18
C GLU A 59 -12.65 8.34 3.62
N LEU A 60 -11.62 8.82 2.93
CA LEU A 60 -11.03 10.15 3.18
C LEU A 60 -12.07 11.26 2.98
N ARG A 61 -12.83 11.22 1.88
CA ARG A 61 -13.92 12.20 1.64
C ARG A 61 -14.99 12.12 2.72
N ARG A 62 -15.46 10.91 3.03
CA ARG A 62 -16.47 10.67 4.05
C ARG A 62 -16.00 11.16 5.44
N MET A 63 -14.72 11.02 5.73
CA MET A 63 -14.14 11.50 6.98
C MET A 63 -14.06 13.03 7.02
N ILE A 64 -13.74 13.72 5.92
CA ILE A 64 -13.81 15.18 5.85
C ILE A 64 -15.24 15.69 6.09
N GLU A 65 -16.23 15.03 5.49
CA GLU A 65 -17.65 15.39 5.61
C GLU A 65 -18.20 15.20 7.02
N HIS A 66 -17.88 14.06 7.66
CA HIS A 66 -18.47 13.70 8.95
C HIS A 66 -17.55 13.92 10.15
N LYS A 67 -16.28 14.25 9.93
CA LYS A 67 -15.23 14.40 10.97
C LYS A 67 -15.07 13.17 11.86
N LYS A 68 -15.37 11.98 11.34
CA LYS A 68 -15.33 10.70 12.06
C LYS A 68 -14.42 9.70 11.37
N TYR A 69 -13.59 9.04 12.16
CA TYR A 69 -12.77 7.93 11.68
C TYR A 69 -13.62 6.78 11.13
N PRO A 70 -13.19 6.15 10.03
CA PRO A 70 -13.72 4.85 9.65
C PRO A 70 -13.35 3.80 10.70
N ASN A 71 -14.00 2.63 10.64
CA ASN A 71 -13.56 1.48 11.41
C ASN A 71 -12.17 1.05 10.91
N GLN A 72 -11.13 1.27 11.72
CA GLN A 72 -9.73 1.06 11.35
C GLN A 72 -9.31 -0.43 11.37
N ARG A 73 -10.12 -1.34 10.81
CA ARG A 73 -9.91 -2.79 10.97
C ARG A 73 -8.83 -3.36 10.04
N ALA A 74 -8.91 -3.06 8.75
CA ALA A 74 -7.97 -3.52 7.72
C ALA A 74 -7.38 -2.36 6.91
N MET A 75 -7.78 -1.13 7.26
CA MET A 75 -7.37 0.09 6.60
C MET A 75 -7.24 1.18 7.65
N ILE A 76 -6.24 2.04 7.52
CA ILE A 76 -6.17 3.33 8.21
C ILE A 76 -6.25 4.41 7.14
N ALA A 77 -7.18 5.35 7.32
CA ALA A 77 -7.31 6.54 6.47
C ALA A 77 -7.27 7.78 7.36
N GLU A 78 -6.54 8.79 6.93
CA GLU A 78 -6.25 9.97 7.75
C GLU A 78 -6.19 11.26 6.91
N CYS A 79 -6.78 12.34 7.45
CA CYS A 79 -6.80 13.72 6.94
C CYS A 79 -6.41 14.71 8.06
N PHE A 80 -5.76 14.20 9.10
CA PHE A 80 -5.22 14.88 10.28
C PHE A 80 -6.21 15.81 11.02
N LEU A 81 -7.47 15.39 11.10
CA LEU A 81 -8.55 16.21 11.67
C LEU A 81 -8.56 16.24 13.20
N HIS A 82 -7.82 15.34 13.84
CA HIS A 82 -7.81 15.13 15.29
C HIS A 82 -6.37 15.20 15.83
N PRO A 83 -5.83 16.41 16.06
CA PRO A 83 -4.43 16.60 16.43
C PRO A 83 -3.97 15.86 17.69
N GLN A 84 -4.90 15.56 18.61
CA GLN A 84 -4.61 14.86 19.86
C GLN A 84 -4.07 13.43 19.67
N TYR A 85 -4.22 12.84 18.49
CA TYR A 85 -3.69 11.51 18.20
C TYR A 85 -2.26 11.53 17.65
N PHE A 86 -1.66 12.70 17.47
CA PHE A 86 -0.34 12.84 16.84
C PHE A 86 0.71 13.38 17.81
N THR A 87 1.90 12.80 17.71
CA THR A 87 3.12 13.37 18.30
C THR A 87 3.94 13.99 17.19
N LEU A 88 4.21 15.30 17.29
CA LEU A 88 4.95 16.05 16.28
C LEU A 88 6.31 16.46 16.85
N SER A 89 7.35 16.38 16.03
CA SER A 89 8.69 16.89 16.36
C SER A 89 9.44 17.35 15.09
N GLY A 90 10.66 17.87 15.25
CA GLY A 90 11.46 18.34 14.11
C GLY A 90 10.87 19.55 13.37
N GLY A 91 10.03 20.35 14.04
CA GLY A 91 9.43 21.56 13.47
C GLY A 91 8.18 21.34 12.62
N VAL A 92 7.64 20.12 12.55
CA VAL A 92 6.33 19.85 11.92
C VAL A 92 5.22 20.48 12.76
N THR A 93 4.29 21.13 12.08
CA THR A 93 3.05 21.65 12.67
C THR A 93 1.85 21.00 12.00
N LEU A 94 0.73 20.90 12.72
CA LEU A 94 -0.54 20.43 12.17
C LEU A 94 -1.56 21.55 12.27
N THR A 95 -1.94 22.09 11.11
CA THR A 95 -2.91 23.19 11.00
C THR A 95 -3.94 22.82 9.95
N ASP A 96 -5.23 22.95 10.28
CA ASP A 96 -6.36 22.69 9.37
C ASP A 96 -6.28 21.35 8.62
N GLY A 97 -5.81 20.30 9.29
CA GLY A 97 -5.71 18.96 8.70
C GLY A 97 -4.51 18.76 7.78
N VAL A 98 -3.52 19.66 7.79
CA VAL A 98 -2.32 19.55 6.97
C VAL A 98 -1.08 19.59 7.85
N LEU A 99 -0.28 18.52 7.77
CA LEU A 99 1.07 18.52 8.35
C LEU A 99 1.95 19.43 7.50
N THR A 100 2.63 20.39 8.13
CA THR A 100 3.45 21.39 7.45
C THR A 100 4.81 21.51 8.10
N LEU A 101 5.86 21.44 7.28
CA LEU A 101 7.24 21.76 7.64
C LEU A 101 7.73 22.92 6.76
N THR A 102 8.27 23.97 7.38
CA THR A 102 8.74 25.18 6.67
C THR A 102 10.25 25.33 6.66
N SER A 103 10.95 24.67 7.59
CA SER A 103 12.40 24.79 7.73
C SER A 103 13.11 23.85 6.75
N GLN A 104 13.99 24.39 5.91
CA GLN A 104 14.80 23.59 4.98
C GLN A 104 15.98 22.96 5.72
N GLY A 105 16.40 21.75 5.31
CA GLY A 105 17.56 21.06 5.88
C GLY A 105 17.34 20.44 7.26
N VAL A 106 16.08 20.36 7.71
CA VAL A 106 15.68 19.60 8.91
C VAL A 106 14.73 18.49 8.51
N VAL A 107 14.75 17.40 9.29
CA VAL A 107 13.79 16.31 9.18
C VAL A 107 12.69 16.55 10.20
N GLY A 108 11.48 16.76 9.70
CA GLY A 108 10.28 16.82 10.50
C GLY A 108 9.72 15.43 10.74
N HIS A 109 9.15 15.17 11.92
CA HIS A 109 8.57 13.87 12.26
C HIS A 109 7.13 14.01 12.77
N CYS A 110 6.26 13.12 12.32
CA CYS A 110 4.90 12.96 12.79
C CYS A 110 4.62 11.48 13.07
N GLU A 111 4.19 11.14 14.28
CA GLU A 111 3.77 9.80 14.67
C GLU A 111 2.29 9.80 15.07
N HIS A 112 1.49 8.93 14.45
CA HIS A 112 0.12 8.67 14.82
C HIS A 112 0.05 7.68 15.99
N SER A 113 -0.95 7.84 16.85
CA SER A 113 -1.28 6.88 17.91
C SER A 113 -1.50 5.48 17.35
N ASN A 114 -1.19 4.47 18.17
CA ASN A 114 -1.32 3.08 17.75
C ASN A 114 -2.77 2.75 17.40
N SER A 115 -3.01 2.26 16.18
CA SER A 115 -4.34 1.89 15.68
C SER A 115 -4.53 0.38 15.73
N TYR A 116 -5.64 -0.09 16.28
CA TYR A 116 -5.96 -1.53 16.34
C TYR A 116 -6.35 -2.06 14.97
N LEU A 117 -5.79 -3.20 14.55
CA LEU A 117 -6.14 -3.93 13.34
C LEU A 117 -6.85 -5.24 13.70
N LEU A 118 -7.77 -5.68 12.85
CA LEU A 118 -8.54 -6.90 13.06
C LEU A 118 -7.69 -8.16 12.85
N ASP A 119 -6.81 -8.13 11.85
CA ASP A 119 -5.90 -9.23 11.55
C ASP A 119 -4.48 -8.87 11.95
N SER A 120 -3.76 -9.86 12.47
CA SER A 120 -2.35 -9.77 12.82
C SER A 120 -1.44 -10.51 11.84
N LYS A 121 -2.01 -11.26 10.90
CA LYS A 121 -1.31 -12.11 9.94
C LYS A 121 -1.03 -11.45 8.60
N TRP A 122 -1.40 -10.18 8.44
CA TRP A 122 -1.05 -9.43 7.24
C TRP A 122 0.46 -9.47 7.05
N SER A 123 0.89 -9.58 5.80
CA SER A 123 2.29 -9.64 5.41
C SER A 123 2.70 -8.53 4.45
N HIS A 124 1.72 -7.82 3.91
CA HIS A 124 1.93 -6.75 2.94
C HIS A 124 1.10 -5.52 3.32
N ALA A 125 1.67 -4.34 3.18
CA ALA A 125 0.94 -3.09 3.35
C ALA A 125 1.17 -2.17 2.17
N GLU A 126 0.08 -1.54 1.71
CA GLU A 126 0.13 -0.54 0.64
C GLU A 126 -0.45 0.77 1.12
N MET A 127 0.29 1.86 0.97
CA MET A 127 -0.12 3.21 1.32
C MET A 127 -0.16 4.10 0.08
N TRP A 128 -1.22 4.89 -0.05
CA TRP A 128 -1.27 6.04 -0.95
C TRP A 128 -1.21 7.31 -0.12
N LEU A 129 -0.13 8.06 -0.28
CA LEU A 129 0.15 9.28 0.47
C LEU A 129 0.05 10.49 -0.44
N ARG A 130 -0.68 11.52 0.00
CA ARG A 130 -0.82 12.79 -0.72
C ARG A 130 -0.08 13.91 -0.02
N PHE A 131 0.80 14.57 -0.76
CA PHE A 131 1.72 15.56 -0.23
C PHE A 131 2.04 16.65 -1.27
N ARG A 132 2.79 17.67 -0.86
CA ARG A 132 3.29 18.73 -1.73
C ARG A 132 4.68 19.14 -1.27
N ASN A 133 5.61 19.28 -2.21
CA ASN A 133 6.98 19.78 -1.98
C ASN A 133 7.75 19.06 -0.86
N ALA A 134 7.44 17.79 -0.65
CA ALA A 134 7.99 17.01 0.45
C ALA A 134 8.73 15.79 -0.09
N ARG A 135 9.91 15.50 0.45
CA ARG A 135 10.42 14.14 0.48
C ARG A 135 9.83 13.50 1.73
N VAL A 136 9.10 12.40 1.57
CA VAL A 136 8.44 11.73 2.69
C VAL A 136 8.91 10.29 2.79
N THR A 137 9.13 9.85 4.03
CA THR A 137 9.48 8.48 4.38
C THR A 137 8.40 7.95 5.34
N PRO A 138 7.38 7.23 4.83
CA PRO A 138 6.40 6.58 5.69
C PRO A 138 7.01 5.42 6.46
N ILE A 139 6.58 5.26 7.71
CA ILE A 139 7.08 4.26 8.65
C ILE A 139 5.88 3.57 9.28
N ILE A 140 5.90 2.24 9.33
CA ILE A 140 4.88 1.42 9.99
C ILE A 140 5.54 0.57 11.06
N ASN A 141 5.13 0.72 12.32
CA ASN A 141 5.69 -0.04 13.45
C ASN A 141 7.24 0.03 13.53
N GLY A 142 7.82 1.18 13.13
CA GLY A 142 9.27 1.38 13.08
C GLY A 142 9.96 0.87 11.81
N LEU A 143 9.23 0.28 10.85
CA LEU A 143 9.75 -0.19 9.57
C LEU A 143 9.45 0.81 8.46
N VAL A 144 10.48 1.18 7.68
CA VAL A 144 10.36 2.12 6.57
C VAL A 144 9.65 1.47 5.38
N MET A 145 8.67 2.16 4.81
CA MET A 145 8.03 1.75 3.56
C MET A 145 8.83 2.22 2.35
N THR A 146 8.80 1.44 1.26
CA THR A 146 9.50 1.76 0.02
C THR A 146 8.54 2.35 -1.01
N ALA A 147 8.93 3.41 -1.71
CA ALA A 147 8.13 3.97 -2.80
C ALA A 147 7.97 2.94 -3.94
N SER A 148 6.75 2.81 -4.45
CA SER A 148 6.39 1.91 -5.56
C SER A 148 5.71 2.71 -6.67
N GLY A 149 6.29 2.70 -7.88
CA GLY A 149 5.77 3.46 -9.03
C GLY A 149 6.19 4.93 -9.02
N ALA A 150 5.66 5.70 -9.98
CA ALA A 150 5.94 7.11 -10.12
C ALA A 150 5.08 7.97 -9.17
N VAL A 151 5.51 9.22 -8.97
CA VAL A 151 4.69 10.25 -8.33
C VAL A 151 3.67 10.75 -9.35
N ASP A 152 2.39 10.71 -9.00
CA ASP A 152 1.29 11.21 -9.82
C ASP A 152 0.75 12.56 -9.33
N MET A 153 0.12 13.32 -10.21
CA MET A 153 -0.60 14.55 -9.85
C MET A 153 -2.09 14.25 -9.72
N THR A 154 -2.69 14.65 -8.60
CA THR A 154 -4.11 14.38 -8.29
C THR A 154 -4.69 15.50 -7.41
N PHE A 155 -5.87 15.23 -6.85
CA PHE A 155 -6.52 16.08 -5.86
C PHE A 155 -6.66 15.37 -4.52
N SER A 156 -6.47 16.12 -3.42
CA SER A 156 -6.84 15.63 -2.09
C SER A 156 -8.37 15.47 -1.98
N ALA A 157 -8.84 14.85 -0.89
CA ALA A 157 -10.26 14.75 -0.60
C ALA A 157 -10.93 16.13 -0.39
N SER A 158 -10.15 17.15 -0.03
CA SER A 158 -10.55 18.56 0.04
C SER A 158 -10.37 19.35 -1.28
N PHE A 159 -10.04 18.67 -2.38
CA PHE A 159 -9.84 19.26 -3.72
C PHE A 159 -8.59 20.16 -3.89
N GLU A 160 -7.60 20.02 -3.02
CA GLU A 160 -6.30 20.66 -3.23
C GLU A 160 -5.50 19.89 -4.29
N SER A 161 -4.85 20.59 -5.21
CA SER A 161 -3.94 19.95 -6.17
C SER A 161 -2.66 19.48 -5.45
N VAL A 162 -2.36 18.19 -5.54
CA VAL A 162 -1.32 17.52 -4.74
C VAL A 162 -0.58 16.48 -5.57
N GLN A 163 0.58 16.07 -5.05
CA GLN A 163 1.30 14.89 -5.50
C GLN A 163 0.80 13.67 -4.73
N GLU A 164 0.73 12.52 -5.37
CA GLU A 164 0.47 11.23 -4.72
C GLU A 164 1.59 10.25 -5.05
N GLN A 165 2.00 9.46 -4.05
CA GLN A 165 2.94 8.36 -4.24
C GLN A 165 2.42 7.13 -3.49
N LYS A 166 2.49 5.98 -4.15
CA LYS A 166 2.28 4.67 -3.52
C LYS A 166 3.55 4.22 -2.81
N PHE A 167 3.41 3.68 -1.60
CA PHE A 167 4.46 3.04 -0.82
C PHE A 167 4.03 1.63 -0.43
N ILE A 168 4.99 0.71 -0.35
CA ILE A 168 4.76 -0.69 0.01
C ILE A 168 5.69 -1.14 1.14
N LEU A 169 5.23 -2.11 1.93
CA LEU A 169 6.03 -2.76 2.95
C LEU A 169 5.65 -4.24 3.05
N ASP A 170 6.64 -5.11 2.85
CA ASP A 170 6.54 -6.53 3.21
C ASP A 170 7.14 -6.73 4.60
N CYS A 171 6.36 -7.26 5.54
CA CYS A 171 6.83 -7.54 6.89
C CYS A 171 5.91 -8.56 7.59
N GLN A 172 6.27 -9.04 8.78
CA GLN A 172 5.33 -9.76 9.60
C GLN A 172 4.42 -8.75 10.34
N GLY A 173 3.12 -8.80 10.06
CA GLY A 173 2.14 -7.92 10.66
C GLY A 173 1.92 -8.13 12.15
N SER A 174 1.10 -7.24 12.71
CA SER A 174 0.60 -7.33 14.08
C SER A 174 -0.85 -6.86 14.16
N GLY A 175 -1.54 -7.14 15.26
CA GLY A 175 -2.92 -6.69 15.51
C GLY A 175 -3.05 -5.17 15.75
N SER A 176 -2.00 -4.41 15.45
CA SER A 176 -2.03 -2.96 15.42
C SER A 176 -1.01 -2.41 14.43
N ALA A 177 -1.22 -1.18 14.00
CA ALA A 177 -0.26 -0.42 13.23
C ALA A 177 -0.11 0.98 13.79
N ARG A 178 1.15 1.38 13.96
CA ARG A 178 1.56 2.75 14.24
C ARG A 178 2.16 3.35 12.98
N VAL A 179 1.49 4.36 12.44
CA VAL A 179 1.92 5.07 11.24
C VAL A 179 2.72 6.30 11.65
N ALA A 180 3.89 6.50 11.04
CA ALA A 180 4.68 7.70 11.20
C ALA A 180 5.22 8.18 9.85
N PHE A 181 5.65 9.43 9.81
CA PHE A 181 6.25 10.07 8.64
C PHE A 181 7.46 10.87 9.08
N ASP A 182 8.58 10.63 8.41
CA ASP A 182 9.63 11.63 8.32
C ASP A 182 9.41 12.46 7.04
N MET A 183 9.52 13.78 7.13
CA MET A 183 9.32 14.69 6.01
C MET A 183 10.39 15.77 5.96
N GLU A 184 10.82 16.11 4.75
CA GLU A 184 11.79 17.16 4.47
C GLU A 184 11.29 18.07 3.33
N CYS A 185 11.59 19.36 3.41
CA CYS A 185 11.36 20.29 2.31
C CYS A 185 12.31 19.98 1.15
N ILE A 186 11.76 19.82 -0.07
CA ILE A 186 12.57 19.65 -1.28
C ILE A 186 13.32 20.94 -1.63
N ASP A 187 12.66 22.08 -1.45
CA ASP A 187 13.19 23.41 -1.69
C ASP A 187 12.76 24.38 -0.57
N SER A 188 12.80 25.69 -0.83
CA SER A 188 12.43 26.72 0.15
C SER A 188 10.93 26.83 0.43
N ARG A 189 10.06 26.17 -0.34
CA ARG A 189 8.62 26.13 -0.10
C ARG A 189 8.31 25.11 0.99
N ALA A 190 7.19 25.29 1.69
CA ALA A 190 6.79 24.38 2.75
C ALA A 190 6.51 22.97 2.20
N ALA A 191 7.04 21.95 2.88
CA ALA A 191 6.61 20.56 2.69
C ALA A 191 5.28 20.35 3.40
N GLN A 192 4.34 19.71 2.72
CA GLN A 192 2.99 19.48 3.26
C GLN A 192 2.55 18.03 3.04
N ILE A 193 1.92 17.41 4.04
CA ILE A 193 1.20 16.14 3.91
C ILE A 193 -0.27 16.39 4.23
N TYR A 194 -1.15 15.99 3.32
CA TYR A 194 -2.58 16.26 3.40
C TYR A 194 -3.35 15.08 3.95
N GLU A 195 -3.05 13.89 3.46
CA GLU A 195 -3.80 12.70 3.79
C GLU A 195 -3.09 11.43 3.31
N TYR A 196 -3.50 10.31 3.87
CA TYR A 196 -3.11 8.99 3.37
C TYR A 196 -4.21 7.97 3.60
N SER A 197 -4.17 6.92 2.80
CA SER A 197 -4.85 5.66 3.14
C SER A 197 -3.84 4.52 3.03
N ILE A 198 -3.87 3.61 3.99
CA ILE A 198 -3.05 2.40 4.02
C ILE A 198 -3.92 1.19 4.26
N PHE A 199 -3.68 0.12 3.50
CA PHE A 199 -4.33 -1.17 3.62
C PHE A 199 -3.31 -2.24 4.02
N PHE A 200 -3.79 -3.23 4.76
CA PHE A 200 -3.00 -4.35 5.28
C PHE A 200 -3.57 -5.66 4.71
N PHE A 201 -2.73 -6.42 4.01
CA PHE A 201 -3.06 -7.65 3.29
C PHE A 201 -2.32 -8.85 3.87
#